data_AF-A0A6I9YP24-F1
#
_entry.id   AF-A0A6I9YP24-F1
#
_cell.length_a   1.000
_cell.length_b   1.000
_cell.length_c   1.000
_cell.angle_alpha   90.00
_cell.angle_beta   90.00
_cell.angle_gamma   90.00
#
_symmetry.space_group_name_H-M   'P 1'
#
loop_
_entity.id
_entity.type
_entity.pdbx_description
1 polymer ?
#
loop_
_entity_poly.entity_id
_entity_poly.type
_entity_poly.pdbx_seq_one_letter_code
_entity_poly.pdbx_strand_id
1 'polypeptide(L)'
;MASVPIHLLVLVFLSAVAKTSTGSRACNRKYFGVDAIVCVCNSTYCDTQDPVRLPPLGQFVMYESSKSGNRLERREGHFQNKTTNPGILLILESAQRYQSIKGFGGSVTDSASINILALSPNAQRNLLRSYFSEEGIEYNLVRMPMASCDFSIRPYTYDDFPHDYELKNFSLVLEDLQMKIPIVHRAKAMSRKPISLMASPWTAPIWMKSNEDWKGEGWLKGQAGDSIHKTWASYFVRFLDEYAKQNLTFWAITAQNEPSSGYVKNYPFQTLGFTPESQRDFIALDLGPALARSSHKDIRLIILDDNRIHLPRWAKVVSGRLKTSKTFF
;
A
#
# COMPACT_ATOMS: atom_id res chain seq x y z
N MET A 1 3.93 -20.13 67.59
CA MET A 1 2.93 -19.02 67.58
C MET A 1 3.51 -17.93 66.68
N ALA A 2 3.44 -18.15 65.37
CA ALA A 2 2.44 -17.64 64.43
C ALA A 2 2.93 -16.34 63.78
N SER A 3 3.57 -16.51 62.61
CA SER A 3 4.07 -15.50 61.70
C SER A 3 2.94 -14.71 61.03
N VAL A 4 3.02 -13.38 61.06
CA VAL A 4 2.11 -12.48 60.34
C VAL A 4 2.69 -12.23 58.94
N PRO A 5 1.95 -12.44 57.83
CA PRO A 5 2.44 -12.10 56.51
C PRO A 5 2.17 -10.62 56.21
N ILE A 6 3.20 -9.91 55.76
CA ILE A 6 3.08 -8.56 55.19
C ILE A 6 2.64 -8.73 53.74
N HIS A 7 1.37 -8.43 53.44
CA HIS A 7 0.91 -8.29 52.07
C HIS A 7 1.28 -6.90 51.55
N LEU A 8 2.34 -6.83 50.74
CA LEU A 8 2.71 -5.64 49.97
C LEU A 8 1.72 -5.49 48.81
N LEU A 9 0.77 -4.56 48.94
CA LEU A 9 -0.19 -4.23 47.89
C LEU A 9 0.53 -3.39 46.82
N VAL A 10 0.96 -4.02 45.72
CA VAL A 10 1.50 -3.29 44.57
C VAL A 10 0.33 -2.71 43.78
N LEU A 11 0.04 -1.43 44.02
CA LEU A 11 -0.88 -0.63 43.20
C LEU A 11 -0.23 -0.36 41.84
N VAL A 12 -0.56 -1.21 40.86
CA VAL A 12 -0.27 -0.94 39.45
C VAL A 12 -1.18 0.21 38.99
N PHE A 13 -0.63 1.42 38.95
CA PHE A 13 -1.26 2.53 38.24
C PHE A 13 -1.28 2.24 36.75
N LEU A 14 -2.35 1.60 36.28
CA LEU A 14 -2.75 1.64 34.87
C LEU A 14 -3.18 3.08 34.58
N SER A 15 -2.24 3.89 34.12
CA SER A 15 -2.53 5.17 33.49
C SER A 15 -3.30 4.89 32.20
N ALA A 16 -4.62 4.79 32.33
CA ALA A 16 -5.53 4.92 31.21
C ALA A 16 -5.30 6.32 30.64
N VAL A 17 -4.50 6.40 29.56
CA VAL A 17 -4.44 7.58 28.72
C VAL A 17 -5.85 7.75 28.17
N ALA A 18 -6.63 8.62 28.81
CA ALA A 18 -7.91 9.05 28.30
C ALA A 18 -7.65 9.59 26.88
N LYS A 19 -8.11 8.87 25.86
CA LYS A 19 -8.25 9.42 24.51
C LYS A 19 -9.30 10.51 24.61
N THR A 20 -8.87 11.73 24.89
CA THR A 20 -9.69 12.91 24.63
C THR A 20 -9.88 12.96 23.12
N SER A 21 -11.05 12.57 22.63
CA SER A 21 -11.42 12.87 21.25
C SER A 21 -11.61 14.38 21.18
N THR A 22 -10.56 15.09 20.76
CA THR A 22 -10.74 16.45 20.29
C THR A 22 -11.68 16.35 19.10
N GLY A 23 -12.88 16.94 19.20
CA GLY A 23 -13.89 16.89 18.13
C GLY A 23 -13.34 17.41 16.79
N SER A 24 -14.13 17.26 15.74
CA SER A 24 -13.77 17.72 14.39
C SER A 24 -13.17 19.12 14.36
N ARG A 25 -12.09 19.28 13.60
CA ARG A 25 -11.39 20.55 13.38
C ARG A 25 -11.53 20.95 11.93
N ALA A 26 -11.94 22.19 11.69
CA ALA A 26 -12.19 22.67 10.34
C ALA A 26 -10.90 22.82 9.51
N CYS A 27 -11.03 22.73 8.18
CA CYS A 27 -9.96 23.04 7.24
C CYS A 27 -9.44 24.47 7.41
N ASN A 28 -8.14 24.64 7.68
CA ASN A 28 -7.49 25.95 7.63
C ASN A 28 -7.14 26.28 6.17
N ARG A 29 -8.07 26.92 5.47
CA ARG A 29 -8.02 27.08 4.01
C ARG A 29 -6.90 28.03 3.58
N LYS A 30 -6.13 27.63 2.57
CA LYS A 30 -5.23 28.50 1.80
C LYS A 30 -5.50 28.35 0.31
N TYR A 31 -5.57 29.49 -0.38
CA TYR A 31 -5.83 29.56 -1.82
C TYR A 31 -4.53 29.70 -2.59
N PHE A 32 -4.41 28.96 -3.70
CA PHE A 32 -3.33 29.04 -4.66
C PHE A 32 -3.93 29.35 -6.04
N GLY A 33 -3.96 30.62 -6.40
CA GLY A 33 -4.71 31.08 -7.58
C GLY A 33 -6.22 31.05 -7.36
N VAL A 34 -6.99 30.90 -8.44
CA VAL A 34 -8.45 31.08 -8.43
C VAL A 34 -9.20 29.84 -7.94
N ASP A 35 -8.69 28.65 -8.27
CA ASP A 35 -9.45 27.40 -8.19
C ASP A 35 -8.83 26.32 -7.29
N ALA A 36 -7.66 26.56 -6.70
CA ALA A 36 -6.99 25.58 -5.84
C ALA A 36 -7.05 26.00 -4.36
N ILE A 37 -7.68 25.18 -3.53
CA ILE A 37 -7.79 25.37 -2.08
C ILE A 37 -7.21 24.13 -1.39
N VAL A 38 -6.29 24.36 -0.46
CA VAL A 38 -5.72 23.32 0.42
C VAL A 38 -6.08 23.59 1.88
N CYS A 39 -6.04 22.55 2.70
CA CYS A 39 -6.12 22.66 4.16
C CYS A 39 -4.70 22.65 4.74
N VAL A 40 -4.31 23.75 5.39
CA VAL A 40 -2.95 23.93 5.91
C VAL A 40 -2.84 23.26 7.27
N CYS A 41 -1.93 22.29 7.36
CA CYS A 41 -1.53 21.63 8.60
C CYS A 41 -0.09 22.01 8.98
N ASN A 42 0.20 21.98 10.28
CA ASN A 42 1.52 22.18 10.86
C ASN A 42 1.68 21.31 12.12
N SER A 43 2.66 21.61 12.98
CA SER A 43 2.95 20.84 14.19
C SER A 43 1.88 20.96 15.30
N THR A 44 1.05 22.01 15.29
CA THR A 44 0.05 22.28 16.34
C THR A 44 -1.38 22.24 15.80
N TYR A 45 -1.56 22.25 14.48
CA TYR A 45 -2.86 22.27 13.82
C TYR A 45 -2.93 21.32 12.63
N CYS A 46 -4.00 20.57 12.55
CA CYS A 46 -4.47 19.94 11.32
C CYS A 46 -5.98 19.71 11.44
N ASP A 47 -6.71 19.75 10.32
CA ASP A 47 -8.12 19.42 10.29
C ASP A 47 -8.36 17.93 10.58
N THR A 48 -9.48 17.65 11.23
CA THR A 48 -9.86 16.30 11.68
C THR A 48 -11.35 16.11 11.49
N GLN A 49 -11.76 14.86 11.30
CA GLN A 49 -13.14 14.43 11.24
C GLN A 49 -13.58 13.79 12.55
N ASP A 50 -14.87 13.89 12.88
CA ASP A 50 -15.43 13.05 13.93
C ASP A 50 -15.50 11.60 13.43
N PRO A 51 -15.16 10.60 14.28
CA PRO A 51 -15.27 9.21 13.90
C PRO A 51 -16.66 8.86 13.37
N VAL A 52 -16.73 8.14 12.25
CA VAL A 52 -18.00 7.78 11.62
C VAL A 52 -18.79 6.86 12.54
N ARG A 53 -20.03 7.26 12.87
CA ARG A 53 -20.98 6.46 13.66
C ARG A 53 -22.28 6.31 12.89
N LEU A 54 -22.91 5.15 13.01
CA LEU A 54 -24.24 4.93 12.44
C LEU A 54 -25.24 5.88 13.11
N PRO A 55 -26.02 6.65 12.33
CA PRO A 55 -27.07 7.49 12.90
C PRO A 55 -28.24 6.62 13.39
N PRO A 56 -29.13 7.17 14.24
CA PRO A 56 -30.40 6.55 14.60
C PRO A 56 -31.22 6.09 13.38
N LEU A 57 -32.06 5.06 13.57
CA LEU A 57 -32.95 4.56 12.53
C LEU A 57 -33.84 5.69 11.98
N GLY A 58 -33.94 5.80 10.65
CA GLY A 58 -34.68 6.87 9.99
C GLY A 58 -33.86 8.13 9.69
N GLN A 59 -32.58 8.16 10.08
CA GLN A 59 -31.65 9.26 9.77
C GLN A 59 -30.52 8.82 8.84
N PHE A 60 -29.89 9.81 8.19
CA PHE A 60 -28.69 9.63 7.40
C PHE A 60 -27.65 10.71 7.71
N VAL A 61 -26.38 10.38 7.48
CA VAL A 61 -25.26 11.32 7.52
C VAL A 61 -24.76 11.55 6.09
N MET A 62 -24.50 12.80 5.76
CA MET A 62 -23.94 13.24 4.48
C MET A 62 -22.61 13.94 4.75
N TYR A 63 -21.62 13.71 3.88
CA TYR A 63 -20.36 14.44 3.89
C TYR A 63 -20.20 15.16 2.55
N GLU A 64 -19.98 16.47 2.59
CA GLU A 64 -19.88 17.30 1.38
C GLU A 64 -18.47 17.89 1.23
N SER A 65 -17.92 17.76 0.03
CA SER A 65 -16.75 18.51 -0.42
C SER A 65 -17.08 19.26 -1.70
N SER A 66 -16.68 20.53 -1.81
CA SER A 66 -17.03 21.39 -2.94
C SER A 66 -15.85 22.21 -3.45
N LYS A 67 -15.94 22.66 -4.71
CA LYS A 67 -14.99 23.63 -5.29
C LYS A 67 -14.98 24.95 -4.50
N SER A 68 -16.13 25.36 -3.96
CA SER A 68 -16.27 26.57 -3.13
C SER A 68 -15.62 26.48 -1.75
N GLY A 69 -15.23 25.28 -1.30
CA GLY A 69 -14.38 25.12 -0.13
C GLY A 69 -14.87 24.15 0.95
N ASN A 70 -16.01 23.47 0.77
CA ASN A 70 -16.45 22.44 1.72
C ASN A 70 -15.43 21.28 1.69
N ARG A 71 -15.13 20.71 2.86
CA ARG A 71 -14.09 19.68 3.03
C ARG A 71 -14.61 18.64 4.02
N LEU A 72 -15.24 17.60 3.46
CA LEU A 72 -15.94 16.57 4.23
C LEU A 72 -16.85 17.18 5.30
N GLU A 73 -17.58 18.23 4.94
CA GLU A 73 -18.50 18.89 5.85
C GLU A 73 -19.66 17.94 6.18
N ARG A 74 -19.81 17.62 7.47
CA ARG A 74 -20.80 16.67 7.95
C ARG A 74 -22.17 17.34 8.07
N ARG A 75 -23.20 16.70 7.52
CA ARG A 75 -24.61 17.08 7.63
C ARG A 75 -25.45 15.86 8.00
N GLU A 76 -26.60 16.11 8.61
CA GLU A 76 -27.56 15.07 8.96
C GLU A 76 -28.90 15.36 8.30
N GLY A 77 -29.66 14.30 8.03
CA GLY A 77 -31.00 14.40 7.49
C GLY A 77 -31.86 13.22 7.90
N HIS A 78 -33.14 13.30 7.55
CA HIS A 78 -34.14 12.28 7.88
C HIS A 78 -34.71 11.69 6.60
N PHE A 79 -34.95 10.38 6.61
CA PHE A 79 -35.69 9.70 5.57
C PHE A 79 -37.16 10.09 5.65
N GLN A 80 -37.79 10.26 4.48
CA GLN A 80 -39.21 10.53 4.36
C GLN A 80 -39.93 9.24 3.92
N ASN A 81 -41.14 9.00 4.43
CA ASN A 81 -41.92 7.82 4.07
C ASN A 81 -42.47 7.85 2.63
N LYS A 82 -42.61 9.05 2.05
CA LYS A 82 -43.08 9.25 0.67
C LYS A 82 -42.30 10.39 0.03
N THR A 83 -41.94 10.23 -1.23
CA THR A 83 -41.33 11.28 -2.05
C THR A 83 -42.41 11.83 -2.99
N THR A 84 -42.65 13.14 -2.96
CA THR A 84 -43.59 13.82 -3.88
C THR A 84 -42.82 14.54 -4.98
N ASN A 85 -43.08 14.21 -6.24
CA ASN A 85 -42.49 14.83 -7.44
C ASN A 85 -40.95 14.99 -7.41
N PRO A 86 -40.16 13.92 -7.24
CA PRO A 86 -38.70 14.04 -7.33
C PRO A 86 -38.28 14.41 -8.75
N GLY A 87 -37.33 15.35 -8.90
CA GLY A 87 -36.73 15.66 -10.20
C GLY A 87 -35.87 14.51 -10.72
N ILE A 88 -34.98 13.98 -9.88
CA ILE A 88 -34.18 12.77 -10.15
C ILE A 88 -34.36 11.82 -8.97
N LEU A 89 -34.58 10.54 -9.25
CA LEU A 89 -34.72 9.48 -8.26
C LEU A 89 -33.66 8.41 -8.50
N LEU A 90 -32.82 8.16 -7.49
CA LEU A 90 -31.84 7.07 -7.48
C LEU A 90 -32.33 5.99 -6.52
N ILE A 91 -32.53 4.77 -7.02
CA ILE A 91 -33.07 3.65 -6.24
C ILE A 91 -31.95 2.63 -6.00
N LEU A 92 -31.72 2.28 -4.73
CA LEU A 92 -30.74 1.28 -4.34
C LEU A 92 -31.38 -0.12 -4.31
N GLU A 93 -30.93 -1.01 -5.18
CA GLU A 93 -31.33 -2.42 -5.18
C GLU A 93 -30.39 -3.26 -4.29
N SER A 94 -30.69 -3.39 -3.00
CA SER A 94 -29.81 -4.07 -2.03
C SER A 94 -29.67 -5.59 -2.25
N ALA A 95 -30.56 -6.20 -3.04
CA ALA A 95 -30.47 -7.61 -3.41
C ALA A 95 -29.44 -7.87 -4.51
N GLN A 96 -29.15 -6.87 -5.35
CA GLN A 96 -28.14 -6.96 -6.40
C GLN A 96 -26.75 -6.66 -5.81
N ARG A 97 -25.89 -7.67 -5.78
CA ARG A 97 -24.52 -7.57 -5.24
C ARG A 97 -23.47 -7.62 -6.33
N TYR A 98 -22.36 -6.93 -6.10
CA TYR A 98 -21.19 -6.89 -7.00
C TYR A 98 -19.92 -7.29 -6.21
N GLN A 99 -18.78 -6.65 -6.49
CA GLN A 99 -17.51 -6.93 -5.85
C GLN A 99 -17.48 -6.52 -4.37
N SER A 100 -16.68 -7.23 -3.57
CA SER A 100 -16.27 -6.76 -2.25
C SER A 100 -15.12 -5.76 -2.37
N ILE A 101 -15.14 -4.71 -1.55
CA ILE A 101 -14.09 -3.68 -1.55
C ILE A 101 -12.95 -4.09 -0.62
N LYS A 102 -11.74 -4.24 -1.18
CA LYS A 102 -10.55 -4.57 -0.40
C LYS A 102 -10.09 -3.39 0.48
N GLY A 103 -10.05 -2.19 -0.07
CA GLY A 103 -9.56 -1.03 0.64
C GLY A 103 -9.19 0.15 -0.26
N PHE A 104 -8.71 1.20 0.40
CA PHE A 104 -8.22 2.45 -0.19
C PHE A 104 -6.91 2.84 0.50
N GLY A 105 -6.03 3.53 -0.22
CA GLY A 105 -4.65 3.64 0.20
C GLY A 105 -3.76 4.55 -0.62
N GLY A 106 -2.48 4.48 -0.31
CA GLY A 106 -1.40 5.20 -1.01
C GLY A 106 -0.10 4.39 -1.04
N SER A 107 0.93 4.95 -1.66
CA SER A 107 2.25 4.34 -1.74
C SER A 107 3.23 4.98 -0.76
N VAL A 108 3.99 4.17 -0.03
CA VAL A 108 5.12 4.61 0.79
C VAL A 108 6.39 4.43 -0.04
N THR A 109 6.63 5.37 -0.95
CA THR A 109 7.86 5.47 -1.74
C THR A 109 9.00 6.11 -0.93
N ASP A 110 10.22 6.06 -1.45
CA ASP A 110 11.36 6.75 -0.82
C ASP A 110 11.07 8.25 -0.72
N SER A 111 10.59 8.87 -1.81
CA SER A 111 10.22 10.30 -1.82
C SER A 111 9.12 10.64 -0.82
N ALA A 112 8.05 9.83 -0.72
CA ALA A 112 7.01 10.04 0.28
C ALA A 112 7.59 9.97 1.70
N SER A 113 8.47 9.00 1.94
CA SER A 113 9.11 8.79 3.23
C SER A 113 10.05 9.94 3.61
N ILE A 114 10.88 10.40 2.68
CA ILE A 114 11.77 11.56 2.84
C ILE A 114 10.95 12.81 3.20
N ASN A 115 9.88 13.09 2.45
CA ASN A 115 9.04 14.27 2.69
C ASN A 115 8.32 14.21 4.04
N ILE A 116 7.83 13.04 4.44
CA ILE A 116 7.23 12.86 5.77
C ILE A 116 8.30 13.14 6.83
N LEU A 117 9.46 12.49 6.75
CA LEU A 117 10.50 12.58 7.79
C LEU A 117 11.16 13.96 7.88
N ALA A 118 11.10 14.77 6.82
CA ALA A 118 11.56 16.15 6.83
C ALA A 118 10.69 17.07 7.71
N LEU A 119 9.46 16.68 8.05
CA LEU A 119 8.59 17.44 8.95
C LEU A 119 9.01 17.29 10.42
N SER A 120 8.64 18.24 11.28
CA SER A 120 8.78 18.06 12.74
C SER A 120 7.95 16.86 13.25
N PRO A 121 8.33 16.19 14.35
CA PRO A 121 7.66 14.97 14.83
C PRO A 121 6.14 15.10 15.01
N ASN A 122 5.65 16.26 15.47
CA ASN A 122 4.21 16.49 15.62
C ASN A 122 3.50 16.71 14.29
N ALA A 123 4.13 17.39 13.32
CA ALA A 123 3.58 17.53 11.98
C ALA A 123 3.53 16.17 11.25
N GLN A 124 4.57 15.33 11.41
CA GLN A 124 4.54 13.95 10.93
C GLN A 124 3.37 13.17 11.51
N ARG A 125 3.13 13.30 12.82
CA ARG A 125 2.01 12.65 13.51
C ARG A 125 0.68 13.12 12.94
N ASN A 126 0.49 14.43 12.75
CA ASN A 126 -0.73 14.98 12.17
C ASN A 126 -0.97 14.42 10.75
N LEU A 127 0.05 14.43 9.90
CA LEU A 127 -0.05 13.89 8.53
C LEU A 127 -0.42 12.41 8.52
N LEU A 128 0.25 11.57 9.33
CA LEU A 128 -0.08 10.14 9.39
C LEU A 128 -1.47 9.89 9.98
N ARG A 129 -1.92 10.70 10.95
CA ARG A 129 -3.28 10.62 11.49
C ARG A 129 -4.33 10.97 10.42
N SER A 130 -4.10 11.99 9.61
CA SER A 130 -5.00 12.37 8.52
C SER A 130 -5.25 11.20 7.55
N TYR A 131 -4.23 10.38 7.26
CA TYR A 131 -4.41 9.21 6.41
C TYR A 131 -4.96 7.99 7.15
N PHE A 132 -4.41 7.61 8.30
CA PHE A 132 -4.60 6.27 8.84
C PHE A 132 -5.53 6.17 10.07
N SER A 133 -5.78 7.29 10.76
CA SER A 133 -6.58 7.27 12.00
C SER A 133 -8.08 7.46 11.74
N GLU A 134 -8.90 7.15 12.75
CA GLU A 134 -10.35 7.36 12.72
C GLU A 134 -10.79 8.82 12.65
N GLU A 135 -9.89 9.74 13.02
CA GLU A 135 -10.10 11.19 12.88
C GLU A 135 -9.64 11.71 11.51
N GLY A 136 -9.16 10.81 10.64
CA GLY A 136 -8.75 11.08 9.27
C GLY A 136 -9.63 10.33 8.27
N ILE A 137 -9.03 9.83 7.19
CA ILE A 137 -9.73 9.11 6.11
C ILE A 137 -9.55 7.58 6.15
N GLU A 138 -8.98 7.05 7.24
CA GLU A 138 -8.86 5.61 7.54
C GLU A 138 -8.33 4.72 6.40
N TYR A 139 -7.24 5.12 5.74
CA TYR A 139 -6.51 4.26 4.81
C TYR A 139 -6.21 2.89 5.42
N ASN A 140 -6.48 1.83 4.65
CA ASN A 140 -6.27 0.44 5.06
C ASN A 140 -5.48 -0.38 4.03
N LEU A 141 -4.95 0.27 2.98
CA LEU A 141 -4.06 -0.33 2.00
C LEU A 141 -2.80 0.54 1.85
N VAL A 142 -1.64 -0.09 1.81
CA VAL A 142 -0.36 0.59 1.55
C VAL A 142 0.41 -0.18 0.50
N ARG A 143 0.78 0.50 -0.59
CA ARG A 143 1.71 -0.02 -1.59
C ARG A 143 3.14 0.34 -1.21
N MET A 144 4.08 -0.58 -1.42
CA MET A 144 5.50 -0.38 -1.13
C MET A 144 6.34 -0.83 -2.32
N PRO A 145 7.21 0.05 -2.85
CA PRO A 145 8.24 -0.39 -3.78
C PRO A 145 9.18 -1.42 -3.17
N MET A 146 9.47 -2.47 -3.92
CA MET A 146 10.59 -3.36 -3.64
C MET A 146 11.84 -2.70 -4.22
N ALA A 147 12.68 -2.14 -3.33
CA ALA A 147 13.82 -1.28 -3.63
C ALA A 147 13.43 0.05 -4.31
N SER A 148 14.27 0.55 -5.23
CA SER A 148 14.10 1.88 -5.84
C SER A 148 13.04 1.94 -6.93
N CYS A 149 12.50 3.14 -7.14
CA CYS A 149 11.63 3.52 -8.25
C CYS A 149 12.01 4.91 -8.78
N ASP A 150 11.20 5.47 -9.69
CA ASP A 150 11.30 6.84 -10.17
C ASP A 150 11.12 7.88 -9.04
N PHE A 151 10.38 7.53 -7.99
CA PHE A 151 10.27 8.32 -6.75
C PHE A 151 11.37 7.98 -5.73
N SER A 152 12.57 7.62 -6.19
CA SER A 152 13.78 7.45 -5.37
C SER A 152 14.87 8.42 -5.81
N ILE A 153 15.74 8.83 -4.88
CA ILE A 153 16.83 9.78 -5.17
C ILE A 153 18.06 9.12 -5.83
N ARG A 154 18.10 7.78 -5.87
CA ARG A 154 19.14 6.97 -6.50
C ARG A 154 18.55 5.63 -6.96
N PRO A 155 19.09 5.00 -8.02
CA PRO A 155 18.79 3.62 -8.34
C PRO A 155 19.49 2.67 -7.35
N TYR A 156 18.80 1.61 -6.95
CA TYR A 156 19.32 0.48 -6.19
C TYR A 156 18.37 -0.71 -6.26
N THR A 157 18.91 -1.91 -6.08
CA THR A 157 18.13 -3.09 -5.67
C THR A 157 18.63 -3.60 -4.32
N TYR A 158 18.09 -4.72 -3.86
CA TYR A 158 18.56 -5.38 -2.64
C TYR A 158 19.76 -6.29 -2.87
N ASP A 159 20.13 -6.56 -4.13
CA ASP A 159 21.23 -7.47 -4.47
C ASP A 159 22.02 -7.01 -5.71
N ASP A 160 22.74 -5.90 -5.57
CA ASP A 160 23.50 -5.28 -6.66
C ASP A 160 24.89 -5.94 -6.88
N PHE A 161 25.20 -7.03 -6.18
CA PHE A 161 26.44 -7.78 -6.35
C PHE A 161 26.34 -8.69 -7.60
N PRO A 162 27.25 -8.55 -8.59
CA PRO A 162 27.16 -9.32 -9.82
C PRO A 162 27.16 -10.84 -9.59
N HIS A 163 26.24 -11.52 -10.26
CA HIS A 163 26.16 -12.99 -10.29
C HIS A 163 25.92 -13.65 -8.92
N ASP A 164 25.29 -12.96 -7.97
CA ASP A 164 24.90 -13.54 -6.69
C ASP A 164 23.62 -14.39 -6.79
N TYR A 165 23.73 -15.54 -7.48
CA TYR A 165 22.60 -16.45 -7.68
C TYR A 165 21.99 -17.00 -6.38
N GLU A 166 22.76 -16.99 -5.30
CA GLU A 166 22.36 -17.48 -3.97
C GLU A 166 21.79 -16.37 -3.07
N LEU A 167 21.79 -15.10 -3.53
CA LEU A 167 21.32 -13.93 -2.79
C LEU A 167 22.04 -13.76 -1.43
N LYS A 168 23.34 -14.07 -1.38
CA LYS A 168 24.17 -13.99 -0.16
C LYS A 168 24.34 -12.55 0.33
N ASN A 169 24.37 -11.60 -0.60
CA ASN A 169 24.53 -10.19 -0.34
C ASN A 169 23.20 -9.44 -0.34
N PHE A 170 22.07 -10.15 -0.45
CA PHE A 170 20.75 -9.53 -0.36
C PHE A 170 20.60 -8.80 0.98
N SER A 171 20.31 -7.51 0.93
CA SER A 171 20.07 -6.71 2.13
C SER A 171 19.03 -5.61 1.89
N LEU A 172 18.20 -5.37 2.91
CA LEU A 172 17.42 -4.14 2.98
C LEU A 172 18.36 -2.97 3.21
N VAL A 173 18.06 -1.83 2.59
CA VAL A 173 18.89 -0.63 2.67
C VAL A 173 18.32 0.39 3.65
N LEU A 174 19.00 1.52 3.82
CA LEU A 174 18.59 2.58 4.74
C LEU A 174 17.20 3.13 4.42
N GLU A 175 16.85 3.20 3.13
CA GLU A 175 15.53 3.63 2.67
C GLU A 175 14.40 2.76 3.24
N ASP A 176 14.60 1.45 3.37
CA ASP A 176 13.65 0.56 4.03
C ASP A 176 13.72 0.69 5.54
N LEU A 177 14.91 0.48 6.12
CA LEU A 177 15.11 0.28 7.55
C LEU A 177 14.90 1.55 8.37
N GLN A 178 15.28 2.72 7.84
CA GLN A 178 15.19 3.99 8.56
C GLN A 178 13.98 4.83 8.14
N MET A 179 13.38 4.55 6.97
CA MET A 179 12.28 5.36 6.45
C MET A 179 10.97 4.58 6.28
N LYS A 180 10.89 3.71 5.28
CA LYS A 180 9.62 3.07 4.88
C LYS A 180 9.03 2.22 6.01
N ILE A 181 9.83 1.36 6.62
CA ILE A 181 9.39 0.42 7.65
C ILE A 181 8.91 1.15 8.93
N PRO A 182 9.67 2.10 9.50
CA PRO A 182 9.20 2.90 10.63
C PRO A 182 7.89 3.67 10.35
N ILE A 183 7.71 4.22 9.15
CA ILE A 183 6.47 4.91 8.76
C ILE A 183 5.28 3.96 8.74
N VAL A 184 5.45 2.77 8.16
CA VAL A 184 4.37 1.75 8.11
C VAL A 184 4.01 1.26 9.51
N HIS A 185 4.98 1.06 10.41
CA HIS A 185 4.68 0.73 11.81
C HIS A 185 3.87 1.82 12.51
N ARG A 186 4.23 3.09 12.30
CA ARG A 186 3.46 4.22 12.85
C ARG A 186 2.05 4.29 12.27
N ALA A 187 1.88 4.05 10.97
CA ALA A 187 0.57 3.98 10.33
C ALA A 187 -0.30 2.87 10.93
N LYS A 188 0.26 1.66 11.09
CA LYS A 188 -0.43 0.51 11.70
C LYS A 188 -0.83 0.79 13.15
N ALA A 189 0.02 1.46 13.92
CA ALA A 189 -0.29 1.84 15.31
C ALA A 189 -1.39 2.90 15.45
N MET A 190 -1.62 3.72 14.42
CA MET A 190 -2.66 4.75 14.41
C MET A 190 -4.00 4.27 13.85
N SER A 191 -4.01 3.17 13.11
CA SER A 191 -5.22 2.66 12.47
C SER A 191 -6.03 1.76 13.40
N ARG A 192 -7.35 1.91 13.34
CA ARG A 192 -8.28 0.97 13.98
C ARG A 192 -8.53 -0.27 13.14
N LYS A 193 -8.32 -0.18 11.82
CA LYS A 193 -8.55 -1.26 10.86
C LYS A 193 -7.21 -1.92 10.50
N PRO A 194 -7.18 -3.23 10.21
CA PRO A 194 -5.96 -3.87 9.72
C PRO A 194 -5.51 -3.23 8.40
N ILE A 195 -4.27 -2.75 8.35
CA ILE A 195 -3.64 -2.26 7.13
C ILE A 195 -3.11 -3.46 6.33
N SER A 196 -3.56 -3.60 5.08
CA SER A 196 -3.01 -4.54 4.11
C SER A 196 -1.82 -3.91 3.39
N LEU A 197 -0.69 -4.62 3.33
CA LEU A 197 0.48 -4.19 2.56
C LEU A 197 0.50 -4.88 1.20
N MET A 198 0.91 -4.16 0.18
CA MET A 198 1.13 -4.64 -1.18
C MET A 198 2.52 -4.22 -1.65
N ALA A 199 3.29 -5.11 -2.29
CA ALA A 199 4.59 -4.74 -2.84
C ALA A 199 4.72 -4.98 -4.34
N SER A 200 5.56 -4.19 -4.99
CA SER A 200 5.80 -4.25 -6.44
C SER A 200 7.27 -3.89 -6.72
N PRO A 201 8.01 -4.68 -7.49
CA PRO A 201 9.34 -4.29 -7.97
C PRO A 201 9.25 -3.48 -9.26
N TRP A 202 10.17 -2.52 -9.42
CA TRP A 202 10.34 -1.78 -10.68
C TRP A 202 11.40 -2.40 -11.57
N THR A 203 12.50 -2.92 -11.00
CA THR A 203 13.58 -3.55 -11.76
C THR A 203 14.20 -4.69 -10.97
N ALA A 204 14.71 -5.70 -11.67
CA ALA A 204 15.66 -6.67 -11.11
C ALA A 204 17.06 -6.05 -11.00
N PRO A 205 17.98 -6.67 -10.22
CA PRO A 205 19.41 -6.36 -10.28
C PRO A 205 19.93 -6.34 -11.72
N ILE A 206 20.76 -5.35 -12.07
CA ILE A 206 21.18 -5.14 -13.48
C ILE A 206 21.90 -6.35 -14.08
N TRP A 207 22.63 -7.12 -13.28
CA TRP A 207 23.35 -8.31 -13.75
C TRP A 207 22.39 -9.42 -14.24
N MET A 208 21.12 -9.39 -13.82
CA MET A 208 20.06 -10.28 -14.29
C MET A 208 19.40 -9.83 -15.59
N LYS A 209 19.67 -8.61 -16.08
CA LYS A 209 18.91 -7.98 -17.18
C LYS A 209 19.64 -7.99 -18.51
N SER A 210 18.92 -8.19 -19.61
CA SER A 210 19.47 -8.25 -20.97
C SER A 210 20.26 -7.01 -21.38
N ASN A 211 19.91 -5.84 -20.85
CA ASN A 211 20.53 -4.56 -21.14
C ASN A 211 21.53 -4.09 -20.07
N GLU A 212 21.65 -4.81 -18.95
CA GLU A 212 22.52 -4.46 -17.81
C GLU A 212 22.34 -3.03 -17.28
N ASP A 213 21.12 -2.47 -17.42
CA ASP A 213 20.76 -1.13 -16.94
C ASP A 213 19.41 -1.19 -16.20
N TRP A 214 19.21 -0.29 -15.25
CA TRP A 214 17.98 -0.14 -14.49
C TRP A 214 16.84 0.35 -15.39
N LYS A 215 17.15 1.20 -16.36
CA LYS A 215 16.19 1.88 -17.27
C LYS A 215 16.32 1.39 -18.71
N GLY A 216 15.46 1.92 -19.58
CA GLY A 216 15.42 1.55 -21.00
C GLY A 216 14.85 0.16 -21.27
N GLU A 217 14.89 -0.25 -22.52
CA GLU A 217 14.38 -1.56 -22.94
C GLU A 217 15.26 -2.70 -22.40
N GLY A 218 14.65 -3.64 -21.67
CA GLY A 218 15.34 -4.75 -21.03
C GLY A 218 14.42 -5.70 -20.27
N TRP A 219 14.76 -6.98 -20.30
CA TRP A 219 14.04 -8.10 -19.66
C TRP A 219 15.03 -9.01 -18.93
N LEU A 220 14.56 -10.03 -18.21
CA LEU A 220 15.47 -11.00 -17.58
C LEU A 220 16.27 -11.78 -18.63
N LYS A 221 17.57 -11.99 -18.38
CA LYS A 221 18.41 -12.87 -19.20
C LYS A 221 17.85 -14.30 -19.17
N GLY A 222 17.98 -15.00 -20.30
CA GLY A 222 17.59 -16.40 -20.43
C GLY A 222 16.07 -16.59 -20.54
N GLN A 223 15.53 -17.61 -19.87
CA GLN A 223 14.13 -18.01 -19.98
C GLN A 223 13.57 -18.58 -18.67
N ALA A 224 12.27 -18.48 -18.47
CA ALA A 224 11.58 -19.02 -17.30
C ALA A 224 11.98 -20.49 -17.03
N GLY A 225 12.23 -20.82 -15.76
CA GLY A 225 12.76 -22.10 -15.31
C GLY A 225 14.29 -22.18 -15.18
N ASP A 226 15.04 -21.20 -15.68
CA ASP A 226 16.51 -21.15 -15.56
C ASP A 226 16.99 -20.56 -14.22
N SER A 227 18.31 -20.45 -14.05
CA SER A 227 18.89 -19.90 -12.82
C SER A 227 18.55 -18.42 -12.59
N ILE A 228 18.50 -17.59 -13.64
CA ILE A 228 18.21 -16.16 -13.51
C ILE A 228 16.76 -15.96 -13.03
N HIS A 229 15.80 -16.63 -13.66
CA HIS A 229 14.40 -16.51 -13.30
C HIS A 229 14.12 -17.12 -11.91
N LYS A 230 14.78 -18.23 -11.56
CA LYS A 230 14.70 -18.80 -10.20
C LYS A 230 15.32 -17.89 -9.14
N THR A 231 16.45 -17.24 -9.43
CA THR A 231 17.04 -16.26 -8.51
C THR A 231 16.12 -15.05 -8.36
N TRP A 232 15.52 -14.55 -9.45
CA TRP A 232 14.54 -13.47 -9.36
C TRP A 232 13.30 -13.86 -8.54
N ALA A 233 12.76 -15.07 -8.71
CA ALA A 233 11.69 -15.57 -7.85
C ALA A 233 12.13 -15.69 -6.37
N SER A 234 13.37 -16.10 -6.12
CA SER A 234 13.94 -16.18 -4.76
C SER A 234 14.14 -14.79 -4.15
N TYR A 235 14.40 -13.76 -4.95
CA TYR A 235 14.50 -12.37 -4.52
C TYR A 235 13.18 -11.87 -3.92
N PHE A 236 12.03 -12.24 -4.51
CA PHE A 236 10.72 -11.96 -3.91
C PHE A 236 10.54 -12.63 -2.56
N VAL A 237 10.88 -13.92 -2.45
CA VAL A 237 10.77 -14.65 -1.18
C VAL A 237 11.68 -14.02 -0.12
N ARG A 238 12.92 -13.67 -0.50
CA ARG A 238 13.88 -13.04 0.40
C ARG A 238 13.42 -11.66 0.87
N PHE A 239 12.84 -10.86 -0.01
CA PHE A 239 12.19 -9.60 0.37
C PHE A 239 11.10 -9.80 1.44
N LEU A 240 10.21 -10.78 1.24
CA LEU A 240 9.15 -11.09 2.19
C LEU A 240 9.71 -11.59 3.52
N ASP A 241 10.77 -12.42 3.49
CA ASP A 241 11.47 -12.88 4.69
C ASP A 241 12.08 -11.73 5.48
N GLU A 242 12.81 -10.82 4.82
CA GLU A 242 13.46 -9.68 5.49
C GLU A 242 12.43 -8.71 6.08
N TYR A 243 11.32 -8.43 5.39
CA TYR A 243 10.24 -7.62 5.95
C TYR A 243 9.49 -8.32 7.10
N ALA A 244 9.34 -9.65 7.03
CA ALA A 244 8.74 -10.42 8.11
C ALA A 244 9.58 -10.35 9.40
N LYS A 245 10.92 -10.36 9.29
CA LYS A 245 11.83 -10.10 10.44
C LYS A 245 11.62 -8.71 11.06
N GLN A 246 11.11 -7.76 10.29
CA GLN A 246 10.72 -6.42 10.75
C GLN A 246 9.26 -6.35 11.20
N ASN A 247 8.59 -7.48 11.42
CA ASN A 247 7.18 -7.59 11.82
C ASN A 247 6.19 -6.98 10.80
N LEU A 248 6.53 -7.00 9.52
CA LEU A 248 5.65 -6.57 8.43
C LEU A 248 5.38 -7.74 7.47
N THR A 249 4.10 -8.07 7.30
CA THR A 249 3.63 -9.11 6.39
C THR A 249 2.80 -8.49 5.27
N PHE A 250 2.89 -9.06 4.07
CA PHE A 250 2.20 -8.56 2.90
C PHE A 250 0.91 -9.34 2.61
N TRP A 251 -0.14 -8.61 2.23
CA TRP A 251 -1.36 -9.19 1.70
C TRP A 251 -1.17 -9.64 0.25
N ALA A 252 -0.46 -8.84 -0.55
CA ALA A 252 -0.25 -9.11 -1.96
C ALA A 252 1.13 -8.65 -2.45
N ILE A 253 1.57 -9.21 -3.57
CA ILE A 253 2.63 -8.67 -4.41
C ILE A 253 2.15 -8.60 -5.86
N THR A 254 2.74 -7.72 -6.65
CA THR A 254 2.58 -7.74 -8.12
C THR A 254 3.78 -8.43 -8.76
N ALA A 255 3.56 -9.09 -9.89
CA ALA A 255 4.63 -9.79 -10.61
C ALA A 255 5.72 -8.83 -11.11
N GLN A 256 5.36 -7.58 -11.43
CA GLN A 256 6.23 -6.53 -11.92
C GLN A 256 5.42 -5.23 -12.01
N ASN A 257 5.96 -4.07 -11.59
CA ASN A 257 5.38 -2.77 -11.91
C ASN A 257 5.53 -2.48 -13.41
N GLU A 258 4.44 -2.18 -14.09
CA GLU A 258 4.40 -1.75 -15.49
C GLU A 258 5.29 -2.59 -16.43
N PRO A 259 5.09 -3.92 -16.52
CA PRO A 259 5.91 -4.81 -17.34
C PRO A 259 5.98 -4.42 -18.82
N SER A 260 5.02 -3.64 -19.34
CA SER A 260 5.08 -3.14 -20.72
C SER A 260 6.17 -2.08 -20.91
N SER A 261 6.53 -1.34 -19.86
CA SER A 261 7.49 -0.23 -19.94
C SER A 261 8.91 -0.70 -20.29
N GLY A 262 9.26 -1.94 -19.97
CA GLY A 262 10.56 -2.52 -20.32
C GLY A 262 10.72 -2.87 -21.79
N TYR A 263 9.70 -2.64 -22.63
CA TYR A 263 9.76 -2.69 -24.09
C TYR A 263 9.80 -1.30 -24.74
N VAL A 264 9.97 -0.23 -23.94
CA VAL A 264 10.16 1.12 -24.43
C VAL A 264 11.65 1.45 -24.43
N LYS A 265 12.24 1.58 -25.63
CA LYS A 265 13.69 1.75 -25.85
C LYS A 265 14.37 2.74 -24.89
N ASN A 266 13.79 3.93 -24.73
CA ASN A 266 14.34 5.00 -23.91
C ASN A 266 13.48 5.27 -22.66
N TYR A 267 12.93 4.23 -22.03
CA TYR A 267 12.17 4.41 -20.79
C TYR A 267 13.06 5.09 -19.73
N PRO A 268 12.60 6.18 -19.08
CA PRO A 268 13.52 7.10 -18.40
C PRO A 268 13.98 6.63 -17.00
N PHE A 269 13.33 5.62 -16.42
CA PHE A 269 13.58 5.16 -15.05
C PHE A 269 13.47 3.63 -14.92
N GLN A 270 13.60 3.11 -13.70
CA GLN A 270 13.63 1.69 -13.37
C GLN A 270 12.47 0.93 -14.01
N THR A 271 12.77 -0.10 -14.80
CA THR A 271 11.76 -0.94 -15.44
C THR A 271 12.28 -2.35 -15.70
N LEU A 272 11.40 -3.36 -15.79
CA LEU A 272 11.73 -4.70 -16.23
C LEU A 272 10.61 -5.23 -17.12
N GLY A 273 10.97 -5.59 -18.36
CA GLY A 273 10.05 -6.00 -19.40
C GLY A 273 9.53 -7.43 -19.21
N PHE A 274 8.21 -7.60 -19.28
CA PHE A 274 7.58 -8.90 -19.52
C PHE A 274 6.48 -8.78 -20.57
N THR A 275 6.46 -9.68 -21.56
CA THR A 275 5.27 -9.90 -22.36
C THR A 275 4.23 -10.65 -21.51
N PRO A 276 2.94 -10.69 -21.92
CA PRO A 276 1.97 -11.56 -21.27
C PRO A 276 2.44 -13.02 -21.19
N GLU A 277 3.11 -13.53 -22.22
CA GLU A 277 3.61 -14.90 -22.30
C GLU A 277 4.82 -15.12 -21.37
N SER A 278 5.78 -14.19 -21.32
CA SER A 278 6.92 -14.34 -20.40
C SER A 278 6.51 -14.15 -18.95
N GLN A 279 5.57 -13.24 -18.64
CA GLN A 279 5.00 -13.11 -17.30
C GLN A 279 4.28 -14.40 -16.89
N ARG A 280 3.48 -15.00 -17.80
CA ARG A 280 2.82 -16.30 -17.56
C ARG A 280 3.84 -17.37 -17.19
N ASP A 281 4.90 -17.51 -17.99
CA ASP A 281 5.86 -18.60 -17.82
C ASP A 281 6.73 -18.40 -16.58
N PHE A 282 7.16 -17.16 -16.29
CA PHE A 282 7.86 -16.82 -15.04
C PHE A 282 6.99 -17.15 -13.81
N ILE A 283 5.70 -16.79 -13.84
CA ILE A 283 4.78 -17.11 -12.75
C ILE A 283 4.61 -18.62 -12.59
N ALA A 284 4.41 -19.34 -13.70
CA ALA A 284 4.12 -20.78 -13.68
C ALA A 284 5.32 -21.62 -13.26
N LEU A 285 6.53 -21.27 -13.72
CA LEU A 285 7.73 -22.09 -13.56
C LEU A 285 8.59 -21.67 -12.37
N ASP A 286 8.55 -20.39 -11.98
CA ASP A 286 9.49 -19.83 -11.01
C ASP A 286 8.79 -19.19 -9.80
N LEU A 287 8.11 -18.05 -10.00
CA LEU A 287 7.57 -17.25 -8.89
C LEU A 287 6.48 -17.97 -8.11
N GLY A 288 5.49 -18.55 -8.80
CA GLY A 288 4.41 -19.30 -8.16
C GLY A 288 4.94 -20.47 -7.31
N PRO A 289 5.76 -21.38 -7.87
CA PRO A 289 6.38 -22.46 -7.10
C PRO A 289 7.28 -21.99 -5.95
N ALA A 290 8.03 -20.90 -6.12
CA ALA A 290 8.87 -20.34 -5.04
C ALA A 290 8.02 -19.84 -3.87
N LEU A 291 6.97 -19.07 -4.15
CA LEU A 291 6.04 -18.59 -3.13
C LEU A 291 5.33 -19.75 -2.41
N ALA A 292 4.85 -20.74 -3.17
CA ALA A 292 4.13 -21.90 -2.62
C ALA A 292 4.99 -22.76 -1.68
N ARG A 293 6.31 -22.84 -1.91
CA ARG A 293 7.26 -23.55 -1.05
C ARG A 293 7.75 -22.73 0.15
N SER A 294 7.54 -21.42 0.14
CA SER A 294 7.99 -20.54 1.23
C SER A 294 6.99 -20.46 2.38
N SER A 295 7.39 -19.80 3.46
CA SER A 295 6.51 -19.42 4.58
C SER A 295 5.40 -18.44 4.17
N HIS A 296 5.51 -17.80 2.99
CA HIS A 296 4.57 -16.79 2.48
C HIS A 296 3.54 -17.34 1.49
N LYS A 297 3.29 -18.66 1.49
CA LYS A 297 2.40 -19.38 0.56
C LYS A 297 0.95 -18.91 0.47
N ASP A 298 0.51 -18.02 1.36
CA ASP A 298 -0.85 -17.46 1.39
C ASP A 298 -0.92 -16.01 0.88
N ILE A 299 0.22 -15.45 0.45
CA ILE A 299 0.28 -14.17 -0.23
C ILE A 299 -0.50 -14.21 -1.55
N ARG A 300 -1.17 -13.11 -1.90
CA ARG A 300 -1.82 -12.97 -3.21
C ARG A 300 -0.81 -12.49 -4.24
N LEU A 301 -0.84 -13.06 -5.45
CA LEU A 301 -0.05 -12.59 -6.57
C LEU A 301 -0.98 -11.91 -7.58
N ILE A 302 -0.73 -10.64 -7.86
CA ILE A 302 -1.47 -9.81 -8.81
C ILE A 302 -0.65 -9.74 -10.11
N ILE A 303 -1.30 -10.01 -11.23
CA ILE A 303 -0.68 -9.97 -12.56
C ILE A 303 -0.79 -8.56 -13.17
N LEU A 304 -0.18 -8.33 -14.34
CA LEU A 304 -0.21 -7.06 -15.06
C LEU A 304 0.43 -5.89 -14.30
N ASP A 305 -0.27 -5.27 -13.32
CA ASP A 305 0.14 -4.04 -12.62
C ASP A 305 0.58 -2.92 -13.58
N ASP A 306 -0.25 -2.69 -14.60
CA ASP A 306 -0.01 -1.79 -15.72
C ASP A 306 -1.35 -1.18 -16.21
N ASN A 307 -1.27 -0.38 -17.26
CA ASN A 307 -2.37 0.29 -17.92
C ASN A 307 -3.46 -0.69 -18.40
N ARG A 308 -4.72 -0.31 -18.19
CA ARG A 308 -5.90 -1.10 -18.57
C ARG A 308 -6.01 -1.42 -20.06
N ILE A 309 -5.29 -0.70 -20.93
CA ILE A 309 -5.28 -0.93 -22.39
C ILE A 309 -4.75 -2.32 -22.76
N HIS A 310 -3.97 -2.94 -21.87
CA HIS A 310 -3.45 -4.29 -22.03
C HIS A 310 -4.49 -5.38 -21.72
N LEU A 311 -5.65 -5.01 -21.15
CA LEU A 311 -6.77 -5.91 -20.91
C LEU A 311 -7.72 -5.91 -22.12
N PRO A 312 -8.36 -7.06 -22.42
CA PRO A 312 -8.33 -8.32 -21.66
C PRO A 312 -7.19 -9.28 -22.06
N ARG A 313 -6.34 -8.91 -23.04
CA ARG A 313 -5.33 -9.82 -23.60
C ARG A 313 -4.40 -10.38 -22.53
N TRP A 314 -3.85 -9.53 -21.68
CA TRP A 314 -2.89 -9.96 -20.65
C TRP A 314 -3.49 -11.01 -19.71
N ALA A 315 -4.70 -10.75 -19.21
CA ALA A 315 -5.44 -11.70 -18.36
C ALA A 315 -5.72 -13.02 -19.10
N LYS A 316 -6.15 -12.99 -20.37
CA LYS A 316 -6.40 -14.20 -21.15
C LYS A 316 -5.14 -15.07 -21.31
N VAL A 317 -4.00 -14.45 -21.60
CA VAL A 317 -2.73 -15.18 -21.80
C VAL A 317 -2.23 -15.78 -20.49
N VAL A 318 -2.22 -14.99 -19.42
CA VAL A 318 -1.67 -15.43 -18.13
C VAL A 318 -2.60 -16.44 -17.45
N SER A 319 -3.90 -16.15 -17.35
CA SER A 319 -4.87 -17.04 -16.68
C SER A 319 -5.24 -18.28 -17.48
N GLY A 320 -5.09 -18.28 -18.81
CA GLY A 320 -5.46 -19.42 -19.67
C GLY A 320 -4.70 -20.72 -19.38
N ARG A 321 -3.51 -20.63 -18.75
CA ARG A 321 -2.64 -21.79 -18.45
C ARG A 321 -2.42 -22.03 -16.95
N LEU A 322 -2.68 -21.04 -16.10
CA LEU A 322 -2.57 -21.14 -14.64
C LEU A 322 -3.83 -21.82 -14.06
N LYS A 323 -4.01 -23.13 -14.34
CA LYS A 323 -5.08 -23.95 -13.72
C LYS A 323 -4.81 -24.33 -12.25
N THR A 324 -3.74 -23.82 -11.65
CA THR A 324 -3.32 -24.20 -10.30
C THR A 324 -3.82 -23.21 -9.26
N SER A 325 -4.81 -23.69 -8.50
CA SER A 325 -5.15 -23.35 -7.11
C SER A 325 -4.17 -22.39 -6.39
N LYS A 326 -4.41 -21.08 -6.50
CA LYS A 326 -4.43 -20.07 -5.42
C LYS A 326 -4.31 -18.66 -6.03
N THR A 327 -5.47 -18.01 -6.19
CA THR A 327 -5.66 -16.53 -6.32
C THR A 327 -4.58 -15.76 -7.09
N PHE A 328 -4.65 -15.87 -8.41
CA PHE A 328 -4.22 -14.80 -9.29
C PHE A 328 -5.37 -13.79 -9.38
N PHE A 329 -5.08 -12.52 -9.17
CA PHE A 329 -6.03 -11.41 -9.34
C PHE A 329 -5.62 -10.53 -10.52
#